data_AF-A0ABD5B977-F1
#
_entry.id   AF-A0ABD5B977-F1
#
_cell.length_a   1.000
_cell.length_b   1.000
_cell.length_c   1.000
_cell.angle_alpha   90.00
_cell.angle_beta   90.00
_cell.angle_gamma   90.00
#
_symmetry.space_group_name_H-M   'P 1'
#
loop_
_entity.id
_entity.type
_entity.pdbx_description
1 polymer ?
#
loop_
_entity_poly.entity_id
_entity_poly.type
_entity_poly.pdbx_seq_one_letter_code
_entity_poly.pdbx_strand_id
1 'polypeptide(L)' 'MENKEISLSTGKKCTVSGEWETEGKISTIVYVSKGEIMPPYCGKNVKWILVKKG' A
#
# COMPACT_ATOMS: atom_id res chain seq x y z
N MET A 1 -20.41 3.38 9.61
CA MET A 1 -19.54 2.22 9.88
C MET A 1 -18.18 2.58 9.31
N GLU A 2 -17.20 2.80 10.18
CA GLU A 2 -15.85 3.21 9.76
C GLU A 2 -15.19 1.98 9.11
N ASN A 3 -15.14 1.95 7.79
CA ASN A 3 -14.37 0.94 7.07
C ASN A 3 -12.90 1.20 7.42
N LYS A 4 -12.32 0.37 8.30
CA LYS A 4 -10.89 0.47 8.64
C LYS A 4 -10.08 0.12 7.40
N GLU A 5 -9.63 1.16 6.70
CA GLU A 5 -8.68 1.03 5.59
C GLU A 5 -7.34 0.53 6.13
N ILE A 6 -6.86 -0.60 5.58
CA ILE A 6 -5.52 -1.08 5.89
C ILE A 6 -4.56 -0.20 5.11
N SER A 7 -3.66 0.48 5.82
CA SER A 7 -2.63 1.29 5.20
C SER A 7 -1.25 1.03 5.78
N LEU A 8 -0.23 1.14 4.93
CA LEU A 8 1.17 0.94 5.29
C LEU A 8 2.04 1.99 4.61
N SER A 9 3.03 2.51 5.33
CA SER A 9 4.05 3.39 4.73
C SER A 9 5.13 2.59 4.02
N THR A 10 5.78 3.22 3.04
CA THR A 10 7.03 2.74 2.43
C THR A 10 8.00 2.20 3.49
N GLY A 11 8.67 1.08 3.19
CA GLY A 11 9.65 0.45 4.08
C GLY A 11 9.06 -0.50 5.12
N LYS A 12 7.74 -0.48 5.37
CA LYS A 12 7.09 -1.48 6.24
C LYS A 12 6.93 -2.81 5.51
N LYS A 13 6.88 -3.92 6.25
CA LYS A 13 6.50 -5.21 5.68
C LYS A 13 5.00 -5.21 5.38
N CYS A 14 4.64 -5.66 4.19
CA CYS A 14 3.28 -5.89 3.77
C CYS A 14 2.62 -6.94 4.68
N THR A 15 1.46 -6.61 5.24
CA THR A 15 0.76 -7.49 6.18
C THR A 15 -0.22 -8.44 5.49
N VAL A 16 -0.65 -8.10 4.27
CA VAL A 16 -1.64 -8.83 3.48
C VAL A 16 -1.29 -8.70 2.00
N SER A 17 -1.17 -9.81 1.28
CA SER A 17 -0.97 -9.78 -0.17
C SER A 17 -2.14 -9.09 -0.85
N GLY A 18 -1.86 -8.26 -1.84
CA GLY A 18 -2.94 -7.61 -2.57
C GLY A 18 -2.53 -6.43 -3.42
N GLU A 19 -3.56 -5.74 -3.89
CA GLU A 19 -3.49 -4.50 -4.65
C GLU A 19 -3.50 -3.32 -3.69
N TRP A 20 -2.50 -2.46 -3.81
CA TRP A 20 -2.30 -1.30 -2.95
C TRP A 20 -2.22 -0.03 -3.80
N GLU A 21 -2.83 1.04 -3.33
CA GLU A 21 -2.86 2.34 -4.00
C GLU A 21 -2.21 3.43 -3.13
N THR A 22 -1.53 4.40 -3.74
CA THR A 22 -0.97 5.54 -3.00
C THR A 22 -2.06 6.48 -2.48
N GLU A 23 -1.96 6.90 -1.22
CA GLU A 23 -2.80 7.95 -0.65
C GLU A 23 -2.47 9.31 -1.28
N GLY A 24 -3.45 9.97 -1.93
CA GLY A 24 -3.29 11.32 -2.47
C GLY A 24 -4.11 11.60 -3.74
N LYS A 25 -3.86 12.77 -4.36
CA LYS A 25 -4.51 13.20 -5.61
C LYS A 25 -3.97 12.49 -6.87
N ILE A 26 -2.70 12.07 -6.81
CA ILE A 26 -2.06 11.27 -7.85
C ILE A 26 -2.08 9.85 -7.31
N SER A 27 -2.71 8.93 -8.05
CA SER A 27 -2.77 7.54 -7.66
C SER A 27 -1.89 6.64 -8.50
N THR A 28 -1.35 5.62 -7.87
CA THR A 28 -0.58 4.55 -8.50
C THR A 28 -0.88 3.26 -7.76
N ILE A 29 -1.01 2.19 -8.53
CA ILE A 29 -1.32 0.85 -8.03
C ILE A 29 -0.07 -0.02 -8.05
N VAL A 30 0.11 -0.82 -7.00
CA VAL A 30 1.14 -1.85 -6.92
C VAL A 30 0.57 -3.14 -6.36
N TYR A 31 1.13 -4.28 -6.78
CA TYR A 31 0.84 -5.57 -6.17
C TYR A 31 2.00 -5.95 -5.26
N VAL A 32 1.71 -6.24 -4.00
CA VAL A 32 2.73 -6.57 -2.99
C VAL A 32 2.33 -7.84 -2.28
N SER A 33 3.26 -8.78 -2.14
CA SER A 33 3.04 -10.01 -1.39
C SER A 33 3.24 -9.79 0.11
N LYS A 34 2.48 -10.49 0.94
CA LYS A 34 2.67 -10.49 2.40
C LYS A 34 4.12 -10.81 2.76
N GLY A 35 4.72 -9.98 3.59
CA GLY A 35 6.10 -10.09 4.05
C GLY A 35 7.11 -9.28 3.22
N GLU A 36 6.77 -8.90 1.98
CA GLU A 36 7.61 -8.00 1.18
C GLU A 36 7.61 -6.57 1.72
N ILE A 37 8.61 -5.78 1.33
CA ILE A 37 8.71 -4.39 1.75
C ILE A 37 7.84 -3.51 0.86
N MET A 38 7.01 -2.67 1.48
CA MET A 38 6.19 -1.69 0.77
C MET A 38 7.11 -0.72 0.00
N PRO A 39 6.94 -0.61 -1.33
CA PRO A 39 7.91 0.11 -2.17
C PRO A 39 7.82 1.63 -1.99
N PRO A 40 8.89 2.38 -2.33
CA PRO A 40 8.79 3.82 -2.58
C PRO A 40 8.11 4.08 -3.92
N TYR A 41 7.51 5.26 -4.08
CA TYR A 41 7.01 5.74 -5.38
C TYR A 41 7.84 6.93 -5.85
N CYS A 42 8.45 6.83 -7.03
CA CYS A 42 9.39 7.84 -7.56
C CYS A 42 10.48 8.26 -6.55
N GLY A 43 11.01 7.29 -5.77
CA GLY A 43 12.02 7.54 -4.74
C GLY A 43 11.51 8.27 -3.49
N LYS A 44 10.19 8.51 -3.37
CA LYS A 44 9.58 9.17 -2.22
C LYS A 44 8.87 8.16 -1.32
N ASN A 45 8.87 8.47 -0.03
CA ASN A 45 8.06 7.77 0.95
C ASN A 45 6.59 8.14 0.74
N VAL A 46 5.77 7.11 0.54
CA VAL A 46 4.32 7.23 0.36
C VAL A 46 3.60 6.35 1.37
N LYS A 47 2.30 6.60 1.49
CA LYS A 47 1.38 5.72 2.21
C LYS A 47 0.57 4.94 1.19
N TRP A 48 0.50 3.64 1.38
CA TRP A 48 -0.23 2.71 0.57
C TRP A 48 -1.51 2.31 1.29
N ILE A 49 -2.61 2.24 0.57
CA ILE A 49 -3.94 1.83 1.05
C ILE A 49 -4.30 0.54 0.31
N LEU A 50 -4.70 -0.49 1.05
CA LEU A 50 -5.12 -1.75 0.46
C LEU A 50 -6.47 -1.57 -0.25
N VAL A 51 -6.48 -1.80 -1.55
CA VAL A 51 -7.68 -1.74 -2.39
C VAL A 51 -8.36 -3.10 -2.46
N LYS A 52 -7.58 -4.16 -2.67
CA LYS A 52 -8.10 -5.53 -2.83
C LYS A 52 -7.13 -6.56 -2.26
N LYS A 53 -7.66 -7.49 -1.47
CA LYS A 53 -6.90 -8.67 -1.01
C LYS A 53 -6.65 -9.62 -2.18
N GLY A 54 -5.43 -10.11 -2.29
CA GLY A 54 -5.03 -11.20 -3.19
C GLY A 54 -5.21 -12.57 -2.58
#